data_AF-A0A2N0P8I9-F1
#
_entry.id   AF-A0A2N0P8I9-F1
#
_cell.length_a   1.000
_cell.length_b   1.000
_cell.length_c   1.000
_cell.angle_alpha   90.00
_cell.angle_beta   90.00
_cell.angle_gamma   90.00
#
_symmetry.space_group_name_H-M   'P 1'
#
loop_
_entity.id
_entity.type
_entity.pdbx_description
1 polymer ?
#
loop_
_entity_poly.entity_id
_entity_poly.type
_entity_poly.pdbx_seq_one_letter_code
_entity_poly.pdbx_strand_id
1 'polypeptide(L)'
;MFHPDFNYITDKLPVSIKDRAYQRLLNHSHKPIPLNQISEKNKRIEDYLLHTLEIYQKSLDRNRKTMDRKKLRPQSWPECPAPLTLPISYVTDNGTQTGNIVCDHEAEINSRVNVLQKQMLKYNKETFGRFMQNLSREHEERIKANSQLRYEIIEIKAQVQGIEKALAFMKSSENN
;
A
#
# COMPACT_ATOMS: atom_id res chain seq x y z
N MET A 1 18.40 24.95 -13.46
CA MET A 1 19.20 23.78 -13.06
C MET A 1 19.82 24.09 -11.69
N PHE A 2 20.06 23.09 -10.83
CA PHE A 2 20.65 23.34 -9.51
C PHE A 2 22.10 23.81 -9.62
N HIS A 3 22.60 24.53 -8.60
CA HIS A 3 24.00 24.93 -8.52
C HIS A 3 24.94 23.69 -8.55
N PRO A 4 26.09 23.74 -9.23
CA PRO A 4 27.03 22.61 -9.36
C PRO A 4 27.52 22.04 -8.02
N ASP A 5 27.55 22.84 -6.95
CA ASP A 5 27.90 22.37 -5.61
C ASP A 5 26.99 21.25 -5.13
N PHE A 6 25.76 21.12 -5.64
CA PHE A 6 24.83 20.07 -5.25
C PHE A 6 24.98 18.78 -6.07
N ASN A 7 25.93 18.71 -7.00
CA ASN A 7 26.13 17.55 -7.88
C ASN A 7 26.33 16.24 -7.09
N TYR A 8 27.02 16.29 -5.95
CA TYR A 8 27.22 15.11 -5.09
C TYR A 8 25.91 14.50 -4.55
N ILE A 9 24.81 15.26 -4.56
CA ILE A 9 23.45 14.79 -4.24
C ILE A 9 22.67 14.48 -5.52
N THR A 10 22.65 15.40 -6.48
CA THR A 10 21.81 15.28 -7.68
C THR A 10 22.26 14.16 -8.62
N ASP A 11 23.53 13.81 -8.64
CA ASP A 11 24.04 12.69 -9.45
C ASP A 11 23.57 11.33 -8.91
N LYS A 12 23.20 11.26 -7.63
CA LYS A 12 22.64 10.06 -6.99
C LYS A 12 21.13 9.95 -7.15
N LEU A 13 20.47 10.96 -7.72
CA LEU A 13 19.02 11.00 -7.93
C LEU A 13 18.65 10.71 -9.40
N PRO A 14 17.61 9.91 -9.66
CA PRO A 14 17.02 9.76 -10.99
C PRO A 14 16.54 11.10 -11.56
N VAL A 15 16.60 11.24 -12.89
CA VAL A 15 16.19 12.47 -13.62
C VAL A 15 14.77 12.91 -13.23
N SER A 16 13.82 11.98 -13.19
CA SER A 16 12.43 12.28 -12.82
C SER A 16 12.27 12.85 -11.39
N ILE A 17 13.13 12.43 -10.46
CA ILE A 17 13.12 12.92 -9.08
C ILE A 17 13.77 14.31 -9.01
N LYS A 18 14.85 14.53 -9.76
CA LYS A 18 15.49 15.84 -9.89
C LYS A 18 14.51 16.89 -10.44
N ASP A 19 13.82 16.57 -11.52
CA ASP A 19 12.86 17.47 -12.16
C ASP A 19 11.71 17.80 -11.21
N ARG A 20 11.19 16.78 -10.50
CA ARG A 20 10.16 16.98 -9.48
C ARG A 20 10.66 17.86 -8.32
N ALA A 21 11.88 17.63 -7.82
CA ALA A 21 12.46 18.43 -6.76
C ALA A 21 12.64 19.90 -7.18
N TYR A 22 13.09 20.12 -8.41
CA TYR A 22 13.24 21.44 -9.00
C TYR A 22 11.91 22.18 -9.08
N GLN A 23 10.87 21.54 -9.63
CA GLN A 23 9.52 22.12 -9.71
C GLN A 23 8.92 22.42 -8.34
N ARG A 24 9.17 21.55 -7.33
CA ARG A 24 8.66 21.77 -5.97
C ARG A 24 9.30 22.96 -5.28
N LEU A 25 10.62 23.12 -5.40
CA LEU A 25 11.32 24.25 -4.82
C LEU A 25 10.90 25.58 -5.48
N LEU A 26 10.68 25.56 -6.80
CA LEU A 26 10.23 26.75 -7.55
C LEU A 26 8.78 27.14 -7.32
N ASN A 27 7.85 26.18 -7.23
CA ASN A 27 6.42 26.47 -7.41
C ASN A 27 5.51 25.96 -6.27
N HIS A 28 5.91 24.91 -5.55
CA HIS A 28 4.99 24.16 -4.68
C HIS A 28 5.40 24.15 -3.20
N SER A 29 6.52 24.78 -2.83
CA SER A 29 6.92 24.88 -1.44
C SER A 29 6.22 26.06 -0.76
N HIS A 30 6.00 25.97 0.55
CA HIS A 30 5.39 27.06 1.35
C HIS A 30 6.19 28.38 1.27
N LYS A 31 7.45 28.33 0.84
CA LYS A 31 8.30 29.49 0.56
C LYS A 31 9.06 29.23 -0.75
N PRO A 32 8.44 29.46 -1.92
CA PRO A 32 9.08 29.19 -3.20
C PRO A 32 10.41 29.90 -3.32
N ILE A 33 11.41 29.22 -3.90
CA ILE A 33 12.73 29.81 -4.15
C ILE A 33 12.67 30.39 -5.56
N PRO A 34 12.92 31.70 -5.75
CA PRO A 34 12.90 32.29 -7.08
C PRO A 34 14.01 31.71 -7.96
N LEU A 35 13.79 31.74 -9.27
CA LEU A 35 14.63 31.07 -10.26
C LEU A 35 16.11 31.53 -10.23
N ASN A 36 16.36 32.78 -9.86
CA ASN A 36 17.73 33.29 -9.68
C ASN A 36 18.44 32.63 -8.50
N GLN A 37 17.73 32.38 -7.40
CA GLN A 37 18.29 31.81 -6.17
C GLN A 37 18.38 30.28 -6.17
N ILE A 38 17.69 29.58 -7.07
CA ILE A 38 17.77 28.11 -7.13
C ILE A 38 19.12 27.61 -7.68
N SER A 39 19.77 28.48 -8.47
CA SER A 39 21.11 28.28 -8.99
C SER A 39 22.16 28.84 -8.05
N GLU A 40 21.79 29.39 -6.89
CA GLU A 40 22.73 29.89 -5.88
C GLU A 40 22.95 28.86 -4.77
N LYS A 41 24.06 29.01 -4.05
CA LYS A 41 24.37 28.16 -2.90
C LYS A 41 23.45 28.53 -1.73
N ASN A 42 22.43 27.70 -1.52
CA ASN A 42 21.46 27.90 -0.45
C ASN A 42 21.32 26.62 0.39
N LYS A 43 21.59 26.73 1.69
CA LYS A 43 21.49 25.61 2.65
C LYS A 43 20.11 24.95 2.66
N ARG A 44 19.04 25.72 2.43
CA ARG A 44 17.67 25.18 2.36
C ARG A 44 17.46 24.28 1.14
N ILE A 45 18.11 24.59 0.02
CA ILE A 45 18.09 23.73 -1.18
C ILE A 45 18.86 22.44 -0.88
N GLU A 46 20.03 22.56 -0.25
CA GLU A 46 20.86 21.43 0.16
C GLU A 46 20.10 20.48 1.10
N ASP A 47 19.53 21.00 2.19
CA ASP A 47 18.75 20.22 3.16
C ASP A 47 17.58 19.49 2.50
N TYR A 48 16.89 20.16 1.57
CA TYR A 48 15.78 19.56 0.82
C TYR A 48 16.24 18.43 -0.11
N LEU A 49 17.34 18.62 -0.83
CA LEU A 49 17.90 17.62 -1.73
C LEU A 49 18.44 16.42 -0.94
N LEU A 50 19.08 16.64 0.21
CA LEU A 50 19.53 15.58 1.12
C LEU A 50 18.35 14.75 1.62
N HIS A 51 17.28 15.40 2.07
CA HIS A 51 16.07 14.71 2.51
C HIS A 51 15.42 13.91 1.38
N THR A 52 15.41 14.46 0.16
CA THR A 52 14.90 13.78 -1.03
C THR A 52 15.72 12.53 -1.36
N LEU A 53 17.05 12.61 -1.27
CA LEU A 53 17.95 11.48 -1.47
C LEU A 53 17.74 10.40 -0.40
N GLU A 54 17.57 10.80 0.86
CA GLU A 54 17.29 9.88 1.97
C GLU A 54 15.99 9.11 1.76
N ILE A 55 14.90 9.79 1.37
CA ILE A 55 13.61 9.15 1.06
C ILE A 55 13.78 8.17 -0.11
N TYR A 56 14.47 8.59 -1.18
CA TYR A 56 14.71 7.74 -2.33
C TYR A 56 15.46 6.47 -1.95
N GLN A 57 16.55 6.59 -1.18
CA GLN A 57 17.32 5.45 -0.71
C GLN A 57 16.49 4.51 0.18
N LYS A 58 15.72 5.06 1.14
CA LYS A 58 14.79 4.29 1.97
C LYS A 58 13.77 3.52 1.13
N SER A 59 13.29 4.11 0.04
CA SER A 59 12.34 3.45 -0.87
C SER A 59 12.99 2.30 -1.64
N LEU A 60 14.23 2.46 -2.09
CA LEU A 60 15.01 1.40 -2.74
C LEU A 60 15.26 0.22 -1.79
N ASP A 61 15.64 0.50 -0.56
CA ASP A 61 15.92 -0.55 0.44
C ASP A 61 14.64 -1.32 0.83
N ARG A 62 13.50 -0.64 0.92
CA ARG A 62 12.19 -1.30 1.09
C ARG A 62 11.86 -2.20 -0.11
N ASN A 63 12.11 -1.74 -1.33
CA ASN A 63 11.87 -2.53 -2.53
C ASN A 63 12.81 -3.75 -2.64
N ARG A 64 14.06 -3.64 -2.17
CA ARG A 64 14.98 -4.79 -2.08
C ARG A 64 14.51 -5.81 -1.04
N LYS A 65 14.07 -5.35 0.15
CA LYS A 65 13.50 -6.22 1.20
C LYS A 65 12.22 -6.94 0.76
N THR A 66 11.37 -6.29 -0.05
CA THR A 66 10.17 -6.96 -0.60
C THR A 66 10.52 -7.94 -1.72
N MET A 67 11.58 -7.68 -2.51
CA MET A 67 12.10 -8.61 -3.50
C MET A 67 12.73 -9.87 -2.87
N ASP A 68 13.48 -9.74 -1.77
CA ASP A 68 13.98 -10.91 -1.02
C ASP A 68 12.83 -11.69 -0.36
N ARG A 69 11.78 -11.00 0.10
CA ARG A 69 10.53 -11.64 0.55
C ARG A 69 9.75 -12.34 -0.57
N LYS A 70 10.02 -12.11 -1.87
CA LYS A 70 9.37 -12.87 -2.95
C LYS A 70 9.72 -14.36 -2.93
N LYS A 71 10.77 -14.79 -2.21
CA LYS A 71 11.04 -16.21 -1.94
C LYS A 71 10.10 -16.84 -0.90
N LEU A 72 9.35 -16.04 -0.14
CA LEU A 72 8.30 -16.47 0.79
C LEU A 72 6.99 -15.83 0.33
N ARG A 73 6.46 -16.35 -0.78
CA ARG A 73 5.11 -16.02 -1.26
C ARG A 73 4.13 -16.28 -0.10
N PRO A 74 3.31 -15.31 0.34
CA PRO A 74 2.17 -15.61 1.19
C PRO A 74 1.25 -16.56 0.41
N GLN A 75 1.00 -17.75 0.95
CA GLN A 75 0.21 -18.84 0.34
C GLN A 75 -1.25 -18.45 0.01
N SER A 76 -1.68 -17.20 0.25
CA SER A 76 -3.08 -16.78 0.28
C SER A 76 -3.50 -15.80 -0.84
N TRP A 77 -2.62 -15.43 -1.77
CA TRP A 77 -3.05 -14.67 -2.95
C TRP A 77 -3.50 -15.62 -4.06
N PRO A 78 -4.76 -15.56 -4.52
CA PRO A 78 -5.17 -16.33 -5.68
C PRO A 78 -4.42 -15.81 -6.90
N GLU A 79 -3.91 -16.74 -7.70
CA GLU A 79 -3.22 -16.43 -8.95
C GLU A 79 -4.17 -15.63 -9.85
N CYS A 80 -3.71 -14.50 -10.38
CA CYS A 80 -4.47 -13.69 -11.33
C CYS A 80 -4.89 -14.59 -12.50
N PRO A 81 -6.20 -14.76 -12.79
CA PRO A 81 -6.62 -15.54 -13.94
C PRO A 81 -6.33 -14.73 -15.19
N ALA A 82 -5.28 -15.14 -15.91
CA ALA A 82 -4.82 -14.70 -17.23
C ALA A 82 -4.61 -13.16 -17.43
N PRO A 83 -3.56 -12.75 -18.17
CA PRO A 83 -3.48 -11.37 -18.65
C PRO A 83 -4.78 -11.01 -19.38
N LEU A 84 -5.32 -9.81 -19.14
CA LEU A 84 -6.41 -9.26 -19.93
C LEU A 84 -5.95 -9.18 -21.39
N THR A 85 -6.27 -10.20 -22.19
CA THR A 85 -6.05 -10.19 -23.64
C THR A 85 -7.05 -9.23 -24.26
N LEU A 86 -6.80 -7.93 -24.11
CA LEU A 86 -7.43 -6.95 -24.97
C LEU A 86 -6.83 -7.12 -26.36
N PRO A 87 -7.63 -7.18 -27.44
CA PRO A 87 -7.10 -7.10 -28.79
C PRO A 87 -6.50 -5.69 -28.94
N ILE A 88 -5.20 -5.59 -28.74
CA ILE A 88 -4.42 -4.42 -29.13
C ILE A 88 -4.38 -4.47 -30.65
N SER A 89 -5.33 -3.81 -31.30
CA SER A 89 -5.22 -3.53 -32.74
C SER A 89 -4.08 -2.52 -32.90
N TYR A 90 -2.88 -3.00 -33.19
CA TYR A 90 -1.85 -2.16 -33.78
C TYR A 90 -2.40 -1.70 -35.13
N VAL A 91 -2.79 -0.42 -35.21
CA VAL A 91 -3.00 0.22 -36.51
C VAL A 91 -1.62 0.23 -37.17
N THR A 92 -1.40 -0.73 -38.04
CA THR A 92 -0.24 -0.73 -38.93
C THR A 92 -0.59 0.31 -40.00
N ASP A 93 0.20 1.38 -40.08
CA ASP A 93 0.05 2.41 -41.10
C ASP A 93 0.48 1.82 -42.45
N ASN A 94 -0.42 1.03 -43.03
CA ASN A 94 -0.32 0.55 -44.39
C ASN A 94 -0.89 1.69 -45.22
N GLY A 95 -0.01 2.54 -45.78
CA GLY A 95 -0.37 3.71 -46.58
C GLY A 95 -1.17 3.41 -47.84
N THR A 96 -2.40 2.93 -47.67
CA THR A 96 -3.38 2.64 -48.72
C THR A 96 -4.70 3.27 -48.30
N GLN A 97 -4.96 4.44 -48.88
CA GLN A 97 -6.23 5.14 -48.84
C GLN A 97 -7.34 4.18 -49.31
N THR A 98 -7.98 3.51 -48.35
CA THR A 98 -9.11 2.60 -48.59
C THR A 98 -10.31 3.20 -47.85
N GLY A 99 -11.43 3.28 -48.56
CA GLY A 99 -12.54 4.20 -48.31
C GLY A 99 -13.00 4.33 -46.86
N ASN A 100 -13.45 5.54 -46.53
CA ASN A 100 -14.02 6.02 -45.28
C ASN A 100 -14.91 4.99 -44.56
N ILE A 101 -14.29 4.03 -43.85
CA ILE A 101 -14.93 3.42 -42.70
C ILE A 101 -14.86 4.51 -41.64
N VAL A 102 -15.91 5.33 -41.55
CA VAL A 102 -16.15 6.19 -40.39
C VAL A 102 -16.43 5.22 -39.25
N CYS A 103 -15.35 4.73 -38.63
CA CYS A 103 -15.43 4.04 -37.36
C CYS A 103 -15.92 5.09 -36.36
N ASP A 104 -17.10 4.87 -35.80
CA ASP A 104 -17.58 5.66 -34.68
C ASP A 104 -16.73 5.30 -33.46
N HIS A 105 -15.58 5.97 -33.37
CA HIS A 105 -14.60 5.77 -32.31
C HIS A 105 -15.24 5.98 -30.93
N GLU A 106 -16.26 6.82 -30.83
CA GLU A 106 -17.00 7.04 -29.59
C GLU A 106 -17.75 5.78 -29.16
N ALA A 107 -18.48 5.13 -30.08
CA ALA A 107 -19.19 3.89 -29.81
C ALA A 107 -18.24 2.74 -29.42
N GLU A 108 -17.08 2.64 -30.08
CA GLU A 108 -16.07 1.63 -29.75
C GLU A 108 -15.45 1.86 -28.37
N ILE A 109 -15.06 3.10 -28.06
CA ILE A 109 -14.52 3.48 -26.75
C ILE A 109 -15.56 3.19 -25.66
N ASN A 110 -16.82 3.58 -25.85
CA ASN A 110 -17.90 3.34 -24.90
C ASN A 110 -18.14 1.85 -24.66
N SER A 111 -18.10 1.03 -25.71
CA SER A 111 -18.21 -0.42 -25.61
C SER A 111 -17.07 -1.01 -24.76
N ARG A 112 -15.83 -0.61 -25.02
CA ARG A 112 -14.64 -1.06 -24.26
C ARG A 112 -14.71 -0.64 -22.79
N VAL A 113 -15.10 0.62 -22.52
CA VAL A 113 -15.27 1.13 -21.15
C VAL A 113 -16.33 0.32 -20.40
N ASN A 114 -17.46 0.03 -21.03
CA ASN A 114 -18.53 -0.77 -20.42
C ASN A 114 -18.08 -2.21 -20.08
N VAL A 115 -17.29 -2.85 -20.96
CA VAL A 115 -16.74 -4.19 -20.70
C VAL A 115 -15.79 -4.16 -19.51
N LEU A 116 -14.88 -3.18 -19.46
CA LEU A 116 -13.93 -3.03 -18.36
C LEU A 116 -14.64 -2.79 -17.02
N GLN A 117 -15.66 -1.92 -16.99
CA GLN A 117 -16.44 -1.66 -15.78
C GLN A 117 -17.13 -2.93 -15.27
N LYS A 118 -17.76 -3.72 -16.15
CA LYS A 118 -18.40 -4.99 -15.77
C LYS A 118 -17.40 -5.99 -15.20
N GLN A 119 -16.23 -6.11 -15.83
CA GLN A 119 -15.17 -7.00 -15.37
C GLN A 119 -14.59 -6.56 -14.02
N MET A 120 -14.33 -5.27 -13.83
CA MET A 120 -13.86 -4.73 -12.56
C MET A 120 -14.90 -4.95 -11.45
N LEU A 121 -16.18 -4.74 -11.73
CA LEU A 121 -17.25 -4.97 -10.75
C LEU A 121 -17.34 -6.44 -10.36
N LYS A 122 -17.25 -7.36 -11.34
CA LYS A 122 -17.22 -8.80 -11.10
C LYS A 122 -16.02 -9.19 -10.24
N TYR A 123 -14.82 -8.75 -10.63
CA TYR A 123 -13.60 -9.04 -9.88
C TYR A 123 -13.67 -8.53 -8.44
N ASN A 124 -14.09 -7.26 -8.24
CA ASN A 124 -14.23 -6.68 -6.91
C ASN A 124 -15.24 -7.45 -6.07
N LYS A 125 -16.39 -7.84 -6.62
CA LYS A 125 -17.38 -8.65 -5.89
C LYS A 125 -16.80 -10.00 -5.46
N GLU A 126 -16.08 -10.67 -6.34
CA GLU A 126 -15.51 -12.00 -6.07
C GLU A 126 -14.32 -11.96 -5.10
N THR A 127 -13.46 -10.95 -5.20
CA THR A 127 -12.25 -10.82 -4.37
C THR A 127 -12.52 -10.05 -3.09
N PHE A 128 -12.94 -8.79 -3.20
CA PHE A 128 -13.21 -7.94 -2.04
C PHE A 128 -14.37 -8.51 -1.22
N GLY A 129 -15.44 -8.99 -1.88
CA GLY A 129 -16.55 -9.63 -1.17
C GLY A 129 -16.13 -10.85 -0.36
N ARG A 130 -15.32 -11.75 -0.95
CA ARG A 130 -14.76 -12.92 -0.25
C ARG A 130 -13.84 -12.53 0.89
N PHE A 131 -13.00 -11.51 0.69
CA PHE A 131 -12.12 -10.98 1.73
C PHE A 131 -12.94 -10.48 2.94
N MET A 132 -13.97 -9.67 2.70
CA MET A 132 -14.84 -9.15 3.76
C MET A 132 -15.56 -10.28 4.49
N GLN A 133 -16.08 -11.29 3.79
CA GLN A 133 -16.72 -12.45 4.42
C GLN A 133 -15.76 -13.24 5.30
N ASN A 134 -14.54 -13.48 4.83
CA ASN A 134 -13.52 -14.20 5.61
C ASN A 134 -13.11 -13.40 6.86
N LEU A 135 -12.91 -12.09 6.71
CA LEU A 135 -12.57 -11.19 7.81
C LEU A 135 -13.67 -11.19 8.89
N SER A 136 -14.93 -11.09 8.48
CA SER A 136 -16.06 -11.14 9.40
C SER A 136 -16.15 -12.48 10.14
N ARG A 137 -16.00 -13.60 9.41
CA ARG A 137 -16.04 -14.94 10.00
C ARG A 137 -14.93 -15.13 11.05
N GLU A 138 -13.70 -14.75 10.72
CA GLU A 138 -12.57 -14.85 11.65
C GLU A 138 -12.79 -13.98 12.89
N HIS A 139 -13.36 -12.79 12.73
CA HIS A 139 -13.69 -11.92 13.84
C HIS A 139 -14.72 -12.56 14.79
N GLU A 140 -15.80 -13.14 14.23
CA GLU A 140 -16.83 -13.83 15.02
C GLU A 140 -16.27 -15.06 15.75
N GLU A 141 -15.41 -15.85 15.11
CA GLU A 141 -14.74 -16.99 15.73
C GLU A 141 -13.89 -16.56 16.93
N ARG A 142 -13.13 -15.46 16.80
CA ARG A 142 -12.34 -14.89 17.90
C ARG A 142 -13.23 -14.38 19.03
N ILE A 143 -14.38 -13.77 18.73
CA ILE A 143 -15.34 -13.35 19.76
C ILE A 143 -15.86 -14.57 20.53
N LYS A 144 -16.26 -15.64 19.84
CA LYS A 144 -16.74 -16.88 20.48
C LYS A 144 -15.69 -17.51 21.38
N ALA A 145 -14.44 -17.63 20.89
CA ALA A 145 -13.33 -18.15 21.69
C ALA A 145 -13.06 -17.29 22.93
N ASN A 146 -13.07 -15.95 22.79
CA ASN A 146 -12.89 -15.05 23.92
C ASN A 146 -14.03 -15.13 24.94
N SER A 147 -15.28 -15.30 24.50
CA SER A 147 -16.42 -15.51 25.40
C SER A 147 -16.26 -16.80 26.19
N GLN A 148 -15.82 -17.88 25.56
CA GLN A 148 -15.56 -19.15 26.23
C GLN A 148 -14.48 -19.02 27.30
N LEU A 149 -13.33 -18.41 26.96
CA LEU A 149 -12.24 -18.15 27.91
C LEU A 149 -12.69 -17.30 29.11
N ARG A 150 -13.61 -16.34 28.89
CA ARG A 150 -14.18 -15.54 29.99
C ARG A 150 -14.97 -16.39 30.97
N TYR A 151 -15.76 -17.36 30.50
CA TYR A 151 -16.48 -18.28 31.39
C TYR A 151 -15.51 -19.15 32.20
N GLU A 152 -14.49 -19.70 31.56
CA GLU A 152 -13.46 -20.51 32.24
C GLU A 152 -12.70 -19.70 33.30
N ILE A 153 -12.34 -18.45 33.01
CA ILE A 153 -11.71 -17.54 33.98
C ILE A 153 -12.62 -17.29 35.19
N ILE A 154 -13.93 -17.13 34.97
CA ILE A 154 -14.91 -16.94 36.04
C ILE A 154 -14.98 -18.19 36.93
N GLU A 155 -15.00 -19.37 36.34
CA GLU A 155 -15.03 -20.64 37.07
C GLU A 155 -13.78 -20.83 37.93
N ILE A 156 -12.59 -20.65 37.34
CA ILE A 156 -11.31 -20.73 38.06
C ILE A 156 -11.28 -19.71 39.21
N LYS A 157 -11.75 -18.48 38.96
CA LYS A 157 -11.81 -17.43 39.99
C LYS A 157 -12.68 -17.85 41.19
N ALA A 158 -13.82 -18.50 40.93
CA ALA A 158 -14.68 -19.00 42.00
C ALA A 158 -14.01 -20.12 42.81
N GLN A 159 -13.31 -21.04 42.14
CA GLN A 159 -12.56 -22.12 42.79
C GLN A 159 -11.44 -21.57 43.68
N VAL A 160 -10.63 -20.63 43.17
CA VAL A 160 -9.55 -19.98 43.94
C VAL A 160 -10.10 -19.30 45.18
N GLN A 161 -11.21 -18.55 45.08
CA GLN A 161 -11.84 -17.91 46.23
C GLN A 161 -12.33 -18.93 47.28
N GLY A 162 -12.82 -20.11 46.85
CA GLY A 162 -13.19 -21.19 47.75
C GLY A 162 -11.98 -21.73 48.52
N ILE A 163 -10.87 -21.97 47.82
CA ILE A 163 -9.62 -22.45 48.42
C ILE A 163 -9.05 -21.41 49.39
N GLU A 164 -9.03 -20.13 49.02
CA GLU A 164 -8.56 -19.03 49.88
C GLU A 164 -9.34 -18.98 51.20
N LYS A 165 -10.68 -19.11 51.15
CA LYS A 165 -11.53 -19.15 52.34
C LYS A 165 -11.24 -20.37 53.22
N ALA A 166 -11.09 -21.55 52.63
CA ALA A 166 -10.74 -22.77 53.37
C ALA A 166 -9.37 -22.65 54.04
N LEU A 167 -8.38 -22.11 53.33
CA LEU A 167 -7.04 -21.86 53.87
C LEU A 167 -7.06 -20.87 55.04
N ALA A 168 -7.82 -19.77 54.91
CA ALA A 168 -7.98 -18.80 55.99
C ALA A 168 -8.62 -19.43 57.24
N PHE A 169 -9.63 -20.30 57.06
CA PHE A 169 -10.24 -21.04 58.16
C PHE A 169 -9.24 -21.97 58.85
N MET A 170 -8.50 -22.79 58.10
CA MET A 170 -7.49 -23.70 58.67
C MET A 170 -6.40 -22.96 59.45
N LYS A 171 -5.91 -21.84 58.93
CA LYS A 171 -4.91 -21.00 59.60
C LYS A 171 -5.44 -20.38 60.90
N SER A 172 -6.74 -20.10 60.99
CA SER A 172 -7.35 -19.59 62.22
C SER A 172 -7.55 -20.68 63.27
N SER A 173 -7.75 -21.94 62.88
CA SER A 173 -7.87 -23.07 63.82
C SER A 173 -6.54 -23.56 64.40
N GLU A 174 -5.41 -23.33 63.73
CA GLU A 174 -4.08 -23.67 64.26
C GLU A 174 -3.58 -22.69 65.35
N ASN A 175 -4.18 -21.51 65.45
CA ASN A 175 -3.77 -20.45 66.40
C ASN A 175 -4.66 -20.37 67.66
N ASN A 176 -5.57 -21.32 67.86
CA ASN A 176 -6.42 -21.48 69.05
C ASN A 176 -6.03 -22.76 69.80
#